data_AF-A0A1H9X1K3-F1
#
_entry.id   AF-A0A1H9X1K3-F1
#
_cell.length_a   1.000
_cell.length_b   1.000
_cell.length_c   1.000
_cell.angle_alpha   90.00
_cell.angle_beta   90.00
_cell.angle_gamma   90.00
#
_symmetry.space_group_name_H-M   'P 1'
#
loop_
_entity.id
_entity.type
_entity.pdbx_description
1 polymer ?
#
loop_
_entity_poly.entity_id
_entity_poly.type
_entity_poly.pdbx_seq_one_letter_code
_entity_poly.pdbx_strand_id
1 'polypeptide(L)'
;MTLCSVRFCRRMKTCAKNLLNSLIDYLAGKDAGSSLTSRIDAKVKEAIAKSLWRKEYMTYKEHMDEEYNRGLKVGREEGREEGKISGRVIARHEDGMPIAEIARKSGISEDEVKIILEDEGLI
;
A
#
# COMPACT_ATOMS: atom_id res chain seq x y z
N MET A 1 17.00 53.02 44.83
CA MET A 1 16.22 51.87 44.29
C MET A 1 16.74 51.35 42.93
N THR A 2 17.89 51.79 42.41
CA THR A 2 18.35 51.50 41.04
C THR A 2 19.18 50.22 40.87
N LEU A 3 19.90 49.75 41.91
CA LEU A 3 20.79 48.59 41.81
C LEU A 3 20.07 47.23 41.66
N CYS A 4 18.85 47.10 42.18
CA CYS A 4 18.06 45.86 42.10
C CYS A 4 17.52 45.62 40.68
N SER A 5 17.08 46.69 39.99
CA SER A 5 16.57 46.63 38.62
C SER A 5 17.66 46.26 37.59
N VAL A 6 18.87 46.82 37.74
CA VAL A 6 19.98 46.58 36.80
C VAL A 6 20.51 45.13 36.90
N ARG A 7 20.57 44.56 38.11
CA ARG A 7 20.96 43.13 38.30
C ARG A 7 19.92 42.19 37.71
N PHE A 8 18.64 42.48 37.86
CA PHE A 8 17.56 41.68 37.29
C PHE A 8 17.63 41.68 35.75
N CYS A 9 17.84 42.84 35.14
CA CYS A 9 17.95 42.96 33.68
C CYS A 9 19.20 42.25 33.12
N ARG A 10 20.35 42.28 33.82
CA ARG A 10 21.53 41.49 33.43
C ARG A 10 21.31 39.98 33.55
N ARG A 11 20.68 39.52 34.64
CA ARG A 11 20.36 38.10 34.87
C ARG A 11 19.42 37.54 33.80
N MET A 12 18.44 38.33 33.40
CA MET A 12 17.48 37.98 32.34
C MET A 12 18.16 37.87 30.97
N LYS A 13 19.11 38.76 30.64
CA LYS A 13 19.91 38.69 29.41
C LYS A 13 20.85 37.47 29.36
N THR A 14 21.48 37.08 30.46
CA THR A 14 22.33 35.88 30.50
C THR A 14 21.52 34.60 30.40
N CYS A 15 20.32 34.57 30.98
CA CYS A 15 19.41 33.43 30.86
C CYS A 15 18.94 33.21 29.41
N ALA A 16 18.63 34.30 28.70
CA ALA A 16 18.25 34.25 27.28
C ALA A 16 19.39 33.74 26.38
N LYS A 17 20.64 34.17 26.64
CA LYS A 17 21.83 33.68 25.91
C LYS A 17 22.05 32.18 26.11
N ASN A 18 21.88 31.69 27.33
CA ASN A 18 22.04 30.26 27.62
C ASN A 18 20.97 29.41 26.95
N LEU A 19 19.73 29.90 26.90
CA LEU A 19 18.64 29.22 26.18
C LEU A 19 18.92 29.15 24.67
N LEU A 20 19.42 30.24 24.08
CA LEU A 20 19.76 30.28 22.66
C LEU A 20 20.90 29.31 22.32
N ASN A 21 21.95 29.26 23.13
CA ASN A 21 23.06 28.32 22.94
C ASN A 21 22.56 26.87 23.01
N SER A 22 21.66 26.56 23.95
CA SER A 22 21.08 25.21 24.05
C SER A 22 20.28 24.79 22.81
N LEU A 23 19.62 25.75 22.15
CA LEU A 23 18.91 25.49 20.89
C LEU A 23 19.90 25.25 19.74
N ILE A 24 20.97 26.04 19.66
CA ILE A 24 22.03 25.87 18.64
C ILE A 24 22.70 24.50 18.80
N ASP A 25 23.01 24.10 20.03
CA ASP A 25 23.57 22.78 20.33
C ASP A 25 22.64 21.64 19.89
N TYR A 26 21.32 21.78 20.12
CA TYR A 26 20.32 20.82 19.65
C TYR A 26 20.25 20.74 18.13
N LEU A 27 20.27 21.88 17.43
CA LEU A 27 20.33 21.90 15.95
C LEU A 27 21.62 21.31 15.38
N ALA A 28 22.72 21.38 16.14
CA ALA A 28 23.98 20.71 15.80
C ALA A 28 23.96 19.19 16.06
N GLY A 29 22.84 18.63 16.54
CA GLY A 29 22.66 17.20 16.77
C GLY A 29 23.04 16.71 18.16
N LYS A 30 23.24 17.61 19.13
CA LYS A 30 23.43 17.25 20.54
C LYS A 30 22.07 17.05 21.24
N ASP A 31 22.08 16.33 22.36
CA ASP A 31 20.87 16.05 23.12
C ASP A 31 20.16 17.30 23.66
N ALA A 32 18.85 17.18 23.88
CA ALA A 32 18.01 18.25 24.39
C ALA A 32 18.35 18.59 25.87
N GLY A 33 19.26 19.55 26.08
CA GLY A 33 19.68 19.98 27.42
C GLY A 33 18.78 21.03 28.10
N SER A 34 17.74 21.51 27.44
CA SER A 34 16.88 22.62 27.91
C SER A 34 15.40 22.27 27.81
N SER A 35 14.58 22.94 28.63
CA SER A 35 13.12 22.78 28.59
C SER A 35 12.54 23.09 27.19
N LEU A 36 13.11 24.08 26.50
CA LEU A 36 12.68 24.43 25.14
C LEU A 36 13.00 23.31 24.14
N THR A 37 14.23 22.82 24.13
CA THR A 37 14.69 21.79 23.16
C THR A 37 13.99 20.46 23.40
N SER A 38 13.68 20.12 24.66
CA SER A 38 12.90 18.92 25.00
C SER A 38 11.48 18.94 24.41
N ARG A 39 10.82 20.12 24.45
CA ARG A 39 9.48 20.27 23.86
C ARG A 39 9.50 20.18 22.34
N ILE A 40 10.54 20.73 21.71
CA ILE A 40 10.73 20.63 20.26
C ILE A 40 10.96 19.16 19.88
N ASP A 41 11.85 18.47 20.60
CA ASP A 41 12.19 17.06 20.35
C ASP A 41 10.95 16.15 20.42
N ALA A 42 10.10 16.35 21.43
CA ALA A 42 8.84 15.61 21.55
C ALA A 42 7.92 15.82 20.33
N LYS A 43 7.84 17.05 19.81
CA LYS A 43 7.02 17.37 18.63
C LYS A 43 7.62 16.85 17.33
N VAL A 44 8.95 16.86 17.22
CA VAL A 44 9.65 16.25 16.07
C VAL A 44 9.39 14.75 16.06
N LYS A 45 9.52 14.06 17.20
CA LYS A 45 9.22 12.63 17.32
C LYS A 45 7.77 12.30 16.96
N GLU A 46 6.82 13.11 17.42
CA GLU A 46 5.40 12.98 17.06
C GLU A 46 5.18 13.11 15.54
N ALA A 47 5.84 14.09 14.91
CA ALA A 47 5.76 14.28 13.46
C ALA A 47 6.40 13.13 12.67
N ILE A 48 7.55 12.64 13.12
CA ILE A 48 8.22 11.48 12.51
C ILE A 48 7.33 10.25 12.61
N ALA A 49 6.76 9.94 13.78
CA ALA A 49 5.87 8.80 13.96
C ALA A 49 4.65 8.86 13.03
N LYS A 50 3.99 10.02 12.92
CA LYS A 50 2.88 10.22 11.97
C LYS A 50 3.32 10.03 10.51
N SER A 51 4.49 10.53 10.15
CA SER A 51 5.04 10.38 8.80
C SER A 51 5.37 8.92 8.48
N LEU A 52 5.89 8.19 9.47
CA LEU A 52 6.22 6.78 9.35
C LEU A 52 4.95 5.95 9.16
N TRP A 53 3.92 6.17 9.98
CA TRP A 53 2.63 5.49 9.82
C TRP A 53 2.00 5.76 8.45
N ARG A 54 2.11 6.99 7.94
CA ARG A 54 1.64 7.29 6.59
C ARG A 54 2.43 6.52 5.53
N LYS A 55 3.75 6.42 5.68
CA LYS A 55 4.61 5.68 4.76
C LYS A 55 4.30 4.18 4.78
N GLU A 56 4.26 3.58 5.96
CA GLU A 56 3.92 2.16 6.15
C GLU A 56 2.54 1.84 5.58
N TYR A 57 1.56 2.71 5.84
CA TYR A 57 0.22 2.57 5.25
C TYR A 57 0.24 2.63 3.73
N MET A 58 0.97 3.58 3.13
CA MET A 58 1.06 3.70 1.68
C MET A 58 1.73 2.47 1.05
N THR A 59 2.85 2.01 1.61
CA THR A 59 3.53 0.80 1.13
C THR A 59 2.64 -0.43 1.23
N TYR A 60 1.92 -0.59 2.35
CA TYR A 60 0.96 -1.67 2.51
C TYR A 60 -0.16 -1.61 1.46
N LYS A 61 -0.72 -0.42 1.23
CA LYS A 61 -1.76 -0.20 0.24
C LYS A 61 -1.27 -0.51 -1.18
N GLU A 62 -0.08 -0.04 -1.54
CA GLU A 62 0.54 -0.31 -2.84
C GLU A 62 0.69 -1.81 -3.09
N HIS A 63 1.20 -2.56 -2.11
CA HIS A 63 1.30 -4.02 -2.21
C HIS A 63 -0.07 -4.69 -2.42
N MET A 64 -1.11 -4.24 -1.71
CA MET A 64 -2.46 -4.78 -1.88
C MET A 64 -3.05 -4.46 -3.26
N ASP A 65 -2.86 -3.23 -3.74
CA ASP A 65 -3.29 -2.81 -5.07
C ASP A 65 -2.55 -3.59 -6.17
N GLU A 66 -1.26 -3.89 -5.99
CA GLU A 66 -0.47 -4.71 -6.91
C GLU A 66 -0.99 -6.15 -6.99
N GLU A 67 -1.22 -6.81 -5.85
CA GLU A 67 -1.74 -8.17 -5.81
C GLU A 67 -3.17 -8.24 -6.36
N TYR A 68 -4.04 -7.27 -6.05
CA TYR A 68 -5.37 -7.18 -6.64
C TYR A 68 -5.32 -7.03 -8.16
N ASN A 69 -4.46 -6.14 -8.67
CA ASN A 69 -4.28 -5.96 -10.11
C ASN A 69 -3.68 -7.20 -10.78
N ARG A 70 -2.79 -7.93 -10.09
CA ARG A 70 -2.27 -9.21 -10.57
C ARG A 70 -3.39 -10.24 -10.67
N GLY A 71 -4.23 -10.36 -9.65
CA GLY A 71 -5.39 -11.24 -9.65
C GLY A 71 -6.36 -10.92 -10.79
N LEU A 72 -6.65 -9.63 -11.02
CA LEU A 72 -7.48 -9.20 -12.17
C LEU A 72 -6.87 -9.56 -13.52
N LYS A 73 -5.54 -9.45 -13.67
CA LYS A 73 -4.87 -9.83 -14.92
C LYS A 73 -4.94 -11.34 -15.15
N VAL A 74 -4.66 -12.14 -14.12
CA VAL A 74 -4.74 -13.60 -14.19
C VAL A 74 -6.16 -14.04 -14.52
N GLY A 75 -7.16 -13.56 -13.79
CA GLY A 75 -8.56 -13.92 -14.04
C GLY A 75 -9.06 -13.48 -15.42
N ARG A 76 -8.56 -12.36 -15.97
CA ARG A 76 -8.87 -11.97 -17.37
C ARG A 76 -8.24 -12.89 -18.39
N GLU A 77 -7.03 -13.38 -18.15
CA GLU A 77 -6.35 -14.30 -19.07
C GLU A 77 -7.01 -15.68 -19.01
N GLU A 78 -7.23 -16.21 -17.81
CA GLU A 78 -7.93 -17.47 -17.58
C GLU A 78 -9.33 -17.45 -18.20
N GLY A 79 -10.14 -16.42 -17.91
CA GLY A 79 -11.48 -16.29 -18.48
C GLY A 79 -11.48 -16.12 -20.01
N ARG A 80 -10.42 -15.56 -20.61
CA ARG A 80 -10.29 -15.45 -22.07
C ARG A 80 -9.95 -16.81 -22.69
N GLU A 81 -9.10 -17.60 -22.06
CA GLU A 81 -8.77 -18.95 -22.52
C GLU A 81 -9.96 -19.91 -22.35
N GLU A 82 -10.61 -19.89 -21.18
CA GLU A 82 -11.85 -20.64 -20.92
C GLU A 82 -12.94 -20.25 -21.93
N GLY A 83 -13.16 -18.96 -22.16
CA GLY A 83 -14.13 -18.48 -23.15
C GLY A 83 -13.83 -18.88 -24.60
N LYS A 84 -12.56 -18.99 -24.99
CA LYS A 84 -12.17 -19.53 -26.31
C LYS A 84 -12.42 -21.03 -26.41
N ILE A 85 -12.23 -21.76 -25.31
CA ILE A 85 -12.48 -23.20 -25.25
C ILE A 85 -13.98 -23.46 -25.32
N SER A 86 -14.76 -22.82 -24.44
CA SER A 86 -16.23 -22.96 -24.42
C SER A 86 -16.82 -22.54 -25.76
N GLY A 87 -16.44 -21.39 -26.31
CA GLY A 87 -16.92 -20.93 -27.61
C GLY A 87 -16.62 -21.89 -28.76
N ARG A 88 -15.45 -22.55 -28.76
CA ARG A 88 -15.13 -23.59 -29.76
C ARG A 88 -15.96 -24.85 -29.57
N VAL A 89 -16.24 -25.25 -28.33
CA VAL A 89 -17.07 -26.41 -28.01
C VAL A 89 -18.52 -26.16 -28.42
N ILE A 90 -19.07 -25.01 -28.04
CA ILE A 90 -20.43 -24.58 -28.39
C ILE A 90 -20.62 -24.51 -29.90
N ALA A 91 -19.75 -23.80 -30.62
CA ALA A 91 -19.86 -23.68 -32.08
C ALA A 91 -19.82 -25.07 -32.77
N ARG A 92 -18.97 -25.98 -32.29
CA ARG A 92 -18.89 -27.35 -32.84
C ARG A 92 -20.11 -28.19 -32.50
N HIS A 93 -20.74 -27.96 -31.34
CA HIS A 93 -21.99 -28.61 -30.95
C HIS A 93 -23.17 -28.08 -31.77
N GLU A 94 -23.25 -26.75 -31.99
CA GLU A 94 -24.25 -26.13 -32.86
C GLU A 94 -24.14 -26.62 -34.32
N ASP A 95 -22.92 -26.87 -34.79
CA ASP A 95 -22.65 -27.52 -36.09
C ASP A 95 -23.12 -29.01 -36.15
N GLY A 96 -23.63 -29.56 -35.05
CA GLY A 96 -24.15 -30.92 -34.96
C GLY A 96 -23.08 -32.02 -34.87
N MET A 97 -21.83 -31.68 -34.48
CA MET A 97 -20.80 -32.71 -34.25
C MET A 97 -21.07 -33.50 -32.96
N PRO A 98 -20.83 -34.82 -32.96
CA PRO A 98 -21.00 -35.63 -31.76
C PRO A 98 -19.93 -35.29 -30.71
N ILE A 99 -20.29 -35.39 -29.44
CA ILE A 99 -19.48 -35.03 -28.25
C ILE A 99 -18.06 -35.64 -28.31
N ALA A 100 -17.95 -36.92 -28.68
CA ALA A 100 -16.67 -37.63 -28.80
C ALA A 100 -15.72 -37.01 -29.86
N GLU A 101 -16.29 -36.47 -30.94
CA GLU A 101 -15.51 -35.82 -32.00
C GLU A 101 -15.06 -34.41 -31.59
N ILE A 102 -15.88 -33.72 -30.80
CA ILE A 102 -15.55 -32.42 -30.20
C ILE A 102 -14.41 -32.58 -29.20
N ALA A 103 -14.47 -33.57 -28.31
CA ALA A 103 -13.42 -33.91 -27.36
C ALA A 103 -12.07 -34.14 -28.08
N ARG A 104 -12.08 -34.95 -29.14
CA ARG A 104 -10.90 -35.23 -29.97
C ARG A 104 -10.31 -33.99 -30.63
N LYS A 105 -11.16 -33.12 -31.20
CA LYS A 105 -10.73 -31.88 -31.90
C LYS A 105 -10.37 -30.74 -30.95
N SER A 106 -10.91 -30.73 -29.74
CA SER A 106 -10.63 -29.73 -28.71
C SER A 106 -9.45 -30.12 -27.84
N GLY A 107 -9.09 -31.42 -27.81
CA GLY A 107 -8.03 -31.96 -26.95
C GLY A 107 -8.42 -32.03 -25.48
N ILE A 108 -9.73 -32.19 -25.21
CA ILE A 108 -10.36 -32.10 -23.90
C ILE A 108 -11.11 -33.42 -23.65
N SER A 109 -11.32 -33.82 -22.40
CA SER A 109 -12.08 -35.04 -22.08
C SER A 109 -13.56 -34.89 -22.44
N GLU A 110 -14.25 -36.01 -22.70
CA GLU A 110 -15.68 -36.01 -23.00
C GLU A 110 -16.52 -35.50 -21.82
N ASP A 111 -16.07 -35.75 -20.59
CA ASP A 111 -16.71 -35.28 -19.37
C ASP A 111 -16.67 -33.74 -19.23
N GLU A 112 -15.53 -33.13 -19.54
CA GLU A 112 -15.38 -31.67 -19.55
C GLU A 112 -16.21 -31.00 -20.66
N VAL A 113 -16.31 -31.65 -21.82
CA VAL A 113 -17.20 -31.16 -22.90
C VAL A 113 -18.67 -31.19 -22.45
N LYS A 114 -19.07 -32.22 -21.69
CA LYS A 114 -20.42 -32.33 -21.16
C LYS A 114 -20.72 -31.25 -20.11
N ILE A 115 -19.78 -30.97 -19.20
CA ILE A 115 -19.90 -29.90 -18.20
C ILE A 115 -20.11 -28.54 -18.88
N ILE A 116 -19.29 -28.22 -19.89
CA ILE A 116 -19.41 -26.95 -20.64
C ILE A 116 -20.78 -26.81 -21.31
N LEU A 117 -21.31 -27.90 -21.87
CA LEU A 117 -22.61 -27.89 -22.56
C LEU A 117 -23.79 -27.83 -21.58
N GLU A 118 -23.66 -28.41 -20.39
CA GLU A 118 -24.62 -28.29 -19.28
C GLU A 118 -24.64 -26.85 -18.73
N ASP A 119 -23.47 -26.22 -18.55
CA ASP A 119 -23.35 -24.83 -18.06
C ASP A 119 -23.97 -23.80 -19.03
N GLU A 120 -23.93 -24.08 -20.33
CA GLU A 120 -24.53 -23.25 -21.40
C GLU A 120 -26.00 -23.61 -21.70
N GLY A 121 -26.54 -24.65 -21.05
CA GLY A 121 -27.95 -25.06 -21.17
C GLY A 121 -28.32 -25.69 -22.52
N LEU A 122 -27.35 -26.30 -23.22
CA LEU A 122 -27.53 -26.93 -24.54
C LEU A 122 -27.89 -28.42 -24.45
N ILE A 123 -27.78 -29.03 -23.26
CA ILE A 123 -28.09 -30.43 -22.94
C ILE A 123 -28.90 -30.50 -21.66
#